data_AF-A0A821PL08-F1
#
_entry.id   AF-A0A821PL08-F1
#
_cell.length_a   1.000
_cell.length_b   1.000
_cell.length_c   1.000
_cell.angle_alpha   90.00
_cell.angle_beta   90.00
_cell.angle_gamma   90.00
#
_symmetry.space_group_name_H-M   'P 1'
#
loop_
_entity.id
_entity.type
_entity.pdbx_description
1 polymer ?
#
loop_
_entity_poly.entity_id
_entity_poly.type
_entity_poly.pdbx_seq_one_letter_code
_entity_poly.pdbx_strand_id
1 'polypeptide(L)' 'MNQGTCVRENGGFRCTCPPGYSGNLCEIQDACQSNPCMNGGTCQPINGNSGYQCICRSDFSGPQCESSTLTLCFYP' A
#
# COMPACT_ATOMS: atom_id res chain seq x y z
N MET A 1 21.39 -10.48 -0.18
CA MET A 1 20.20 -10.06 0.60
C MET A 1 19.73 -8.72 0.05
N ASN A 2 18.43 -8.63 -0.26
CA ASN A 2 17.61 -7.53 -0.79
C ASN A 2 18.28 -6.54 -1.76
N GLN A 3 17.84 -6.58 -3.03
CA GLN A 3 18.37 -5.94 -4.24
C GLN A 3 18.33 -4.39 -4.26
N GLY A 4 18.50 -3.73 -3.12
CA GLY A 4 18.68 -2.28 -3.02
C GLY A 4 20.15 -1.90 -3.19
N THR A 5 20.44 -0.90 -4.02
CA THR A 5 21.81 -0.36 -4.15
C THR A 5 21.95 0.84 -3.23
N CYS A 6 22.64 0.66 -2.11
CA CYS A 6 22.93 1.73 -1.17
C CYS A 6 24.19 2.47 -1.57
N VAL A 7 24.03 3.74 -1.93
CA VAL A 7 25.14 4.64 -2.27
C VAL A 7 25.41 5.56 -1.08
N ARG A 8 26.69 5.72 -0.74
CA ARG A 8 27.10 6.71 0.25
C ARG A 8 27.00 8.08 -0.40
N GLU A 9 26.15 8.95 0.15
CA GLU A 9 26.01 10.34 -0.30
C GLU A 9 26.48 11.25 0.86
N ASN A 10 27.07 12.40 0.56
CA ASN A 10 27.87 13.22 1.49
C ASN A 10 27.19 13.41 2.87
N GLY A 11 27.65 12.67 3.89
CA GLY A 11 27.11 12.70 5.26
C GLY A 11 26.15 11.55 5.65
N GLY A 12 25.83 10.61 4.76
CA GLY A 12 24.94 9.48 5.04
C GLY A 12 24.97 8.34 4.00
N PHE A 13 23.97 7.47 4.05
CA PHE A 13 23.71 6.43 3.04
C PHE A 13 22.31 6.66 2.45
N ARG A 14 22.18 6.64 1.12
CA ARG A 14 20.88 6.62 0.44
C ARG A 14 20.75 5.30 -0.30
N CYS A 15 19.73 4.52 0.01
CA CYS A 15 19.42 3.30 -0.72
C CYS A 15 18.47 3.59 -1.87
N THR A 16 18.85 3.18 -3.07
CA THR A 16 17.93 3.13 -4.21
C THR A 16 17.15 1.83 -4.09
N CYS A 17 15.86 1.95 -3.77
CA CYS A 17 15.01 0.80 -3.55
C CYS A 17 14.45 0.24 -4.87
N PRO A 18 14.36 -1.09 -4.99
CA PRO A 18 13.65 -1.70 -6.11
C PRO A 18 12.16 -1.31 -6.08
N PRO A 19 11.46 -1.41 -7.22
CA PRO A 19 10.02 -1.15 -7.27
C PRO A 19 9.27 -1.96 -6.20
N GLY A 20 8.37 -1.30 -5.48
CA GLY A 20 7.63 -1.92 -4.39
C GLY A 20 8.37 -2.00 -3.05
N TYR A 21 9.51 -1.31 -2.91
CA TYR A 21 10.20 -1.13 -1.63
C TYR A 21 10.50 0.35 -1.36
N SER A 22 10.58 0.70 -0.08
CA SER A 22 10.75 2.05 0.44
C SER A 22 11.44 2.03 1.80
N GLY A 23 11.74 3.20 2.35
CA GLY A 23 12.50 3.33 3.61
C GLY A 23 13.99 3.60 3.37
N ASN A 24 14.72 3.89 4.45
CA ASN A 24 16.13 4.28 4.34
C ASN A 24 17.03 3.12 3.92
N LEU A 25 16.60 1.89 4.21
CA LEU A 25 17.28 0.63 3.92
C LEU A 25 16.46 -0.26 2.99
N CYS A 26 15.40 0.27 2.36
CA CYS A 26 14.46 -0.51 1.54
C CYS A 26 13.78 -1.65 2.34
N GLU A 27 13.57 -1.40 3.63
CA GLU A 27 12.97 -2.32 4.59
C GLU A 27 11.44 -2.32 4.55
N ILE A 28 10.85 -1.26 3.99
CA ILE A 28 9.41 -1.10 3.89
C ILE A 28 8.96 -1.69 2.56
N GLN A 29 8.21 -2.78 2.59
CA GLN A 29 7.60 -3.33 1.39
C GLN A 29 6.28 -2.60 1.12
N ASP A 30 6.08 -2.20 -0.14
CA ASP A 30 4.82 -1.63 -0.62
C ASP A 30 3.71 -2.67 -0.47
N ALA A 31 2.83 -2.45 0.49
CA ALA A 31 1.73 -3.35 0.77
C ALA A 31 0.67 -3.37 -0.35
N CYS A 32 0.71 -2.42 -1.30
CA CYS A 32 -0.13 -2.44 -2.49
C CYS A 32 0.33 -3.41 -3.57
N GLN A 33 1.56 -3.95 -3.50
CA GLN A 33 2.05 -4.97 -4.46
C GLN A 33 1.15 -6.20 -4.53
N SER A 34 0.55 -6.60 -3.40
CA SER A 34 -0.35 -7.75 -3.33
C SER A 34 -1.77 -7.46 -3.83
N ASN A 35 -2.04 -6.24 -4.31
CA ASN A 35 -3.37 -5.75 -4.68
C ASN A 35 -4.45 -6.06 -3.62
N PRO A 36 -4.28 -5.56 -2.39
CA PRO A 36 -5.17 -5.92 -1.28
C PRO A 36 -6.57 -5.31 -1.38
N CYS A 37 -6.78 -4.27 -2.20
CA CYS A 37 -8.07 -3.61 -2.34
C CYS A 37 -8.97 -4.32 -3.36
N MET A 38 -10.16 -4.72 -2.92
CA MET A 38 -11.17 -5.40 -3.73
C MET A 38 -12.10 -4.40 -4.44
N ASN A 39 -12.97 -4.94 -5.30
CA ASN A 39 -14.09 -4.22 -5.91
C ASN A 39 -13.70 -2.93 -6.67
N GLY A 40 -12.49 -2.92 -7.24
CA GLY A 40 -11.96 -1.77 -7.96
C GLY A 40 -11.61 -0.58 -7.05
N GLY A 41 -11.35 -0.83 -5.77
CA GLY A 41 -10.78 0.14 -4.84
C GLY A 41 -9.33 0.50 -5.23
N THR A 42 -8.94 1.73 -4.96
CA THR A 42 -7.57 2.23 -5.24
C THR A 42 -6.69 2.01 -4.02
N CYS A 43 -5.62 1.23 -4.16
CA CYS A 43 -4.64 1.06 -3.09
C CYS A 43 -3.69 2.25 -3.02
N GLN A 44 -3.45 2.75 -1.82
CA GLN A 44 -2.43 3.76 -1.55
C GLN A 44 -1.50 3.29 -0.43
N PRO A 45 -0.18 3.19 -0.67
CA PRO A 45 0.77 2.87 0.39
C PRO A 45 0.87 4.03 1.39
N ILE A 46 1.01 3.69 2.67
CA ILE A 46 1.19 4.68 3.74
C ILE A 46 2.69 5.02 3.78
N ASN A 47 3.04 6.25 3.41
CA ASN A 47 4.42 6.71 3.42
C ASN A 47 5.07 6.50 4.80
N GLY A 48 6.21 5.81 4.81
CA GLY A 48 6.98 5.56 6.03
C GLY A 48 6.54 4.35 6.86
N ASN A 49 5.61 3.52 6.37
CA ASN A 49 5.26 2.25 7.01
C ASN A 49 4.95 1.16 5.97
N SER A 50 4.99 -0.11 6.37
CA SER A 50 4.57 -1.27 5.57
C SER A 50 3.04 -1.42 5.50
N GLY A 51 2.31 -0.32 5.70
CA GLY A 51 0.85 -0.26 5.70
C GLY A 51 0.30 0.26 4.38
N TYR A 52 -0.98 0.00 4.14
CA TYR A 52 -1.72 0.52 3.00
C TYR A 52 -3.09 1.02 3.46
N GLN A 53 -3.70 1.87 2.63
CA GLN A 53 -5.10 2.25 2.73
C GLN A 53 -5.80 1.97 1.40
N CYS A 54 -7.05 1.50 1.47
CA CYS A 54 -7.89 1.31 0.30
C CYS A 54 -8.89 2.46 0.19
N ILE A 55 -8.89 3.15 -0.95
CA ILE A 55 -9.93 4.11 -1.31
C ILE A 55 -11.03 3.35 -2.04
N CYS A 56 -12.16 3.17 -1.37
CA CYS A 56 -13.30 2.44 -1.91
C CYS A 56 -14.13 3.28 -2.87
N ARG A 57 -14.78 2.61 -3.83
CA ARG A 57 -15.85 3.22 -4.63
C ARG A 57 -17.09 3.43 -3.75
N SER A 58 -17.99 4.31 -4.19
CA SER A 58 -19.20 4.74 -3.46
C SER A 58 -20.09 3.61 -2.92
N ASP A 59 -20.02 2.42 -3.53
CA ASP A 59 -20.85 1.26 -3.20
C ASP A 59 -20.13 0.19 -2.36
N PHE A 60 -18.90 0.46 -1.90
CA PHE A 60 -18.09 -0.48 -1.13
C PHE A 60 -17.51 0.14 0.15
N SER A 61 -17.28 -0.69 1.16
CA SER A 61 -16.71 -0.32 2.45
C SER A 61 -15.87 -1.47 3.02
N GLY A 62 -15.21 -1.20 4.15
CA GLY A 62 -14.28 -2.12 4.79
C GLY A 62 -12.81 -1.77 4.52
N PRO A 63 -11.88 -2.32 5.30
CA PRO A 63 -10.44 -2.08 5.16
C PRO A 63 -9.88 -2.46 3.78
N GLN A 64 -10.50 -3.40 3.09
CA GLN A 64 -10.11 -3.86 1.75
C GLN A 64 -11.18 -3.56 0.70
N CYS A 65 -12.17 -2.72 1.01
CA CYS A 65 -13.34 -2.49 0.16
C CYS A 65 -14.10 -3.79 -0.20
N GLU A 66 -14.09 -4.76 0.71
CA GLU A 66 -14.66 -6.09 0.53
C GLU A 66 -16.19 -6.12 0.73
N SER A 67 -16.74 -5.17 1.47
CA SER A 67 -18.16 -5.11 1.82
C SER A 67 -18.92 -4.21 0.84
N SER A 68 -20.07 -4.65 0.34
CA SER A 68 -20.95 -3.80 -0.47
C SER A 68 -21.86 -2.97 0.43
N THR A 69 -21.83 -1.64 0.30
CA THR A 69 -22.70 -0.73 1.08
C THR A 69 -24.14 -0.74 0.57
N LEU A 70 -24.37 -1.22 -0.66
CA LEU A 70 -25.70 -1.47 -1.24
C LEU A 70 -26.51 -2.55 -0.50
N THR A 71 -25.89 -3.30 0.42
CA THR A 71 -26.57 -4.37 1.18
C THR A 71 -27.43 -3.84 2.33
N LEU A 72 -27.34 -2.56 2.71
CA LEU A 72 -28.03 -2.02 3.90
C LEU A 72 -29.34 -1.25 3.66
N CYS A 73 -29.95 -1.32 2.46
CA CYS A 73 -31.26 -0.68 2.22
C CYS A 73 -32.32 -1.56 1.54
N PHE A 74 -32.19 -2.89 1.57
CA PHE A 74 -33.20 -3.81 1.01
C PHE A 74 -33.48 -5.05 1.87
N TYR A 75 -33.48 -4.92 3.20
CA TYR A 75 -34.19 -5.91 4.03
C TYR A 75 -35.58 -5.35 4.36
N PRO A 76 -36.66 -5.82 3.70
CA PRO A 76 -38.03 -5.51 4.11
C PRO A 76 -38.40 -6.16 5.45
#